data_AF-A0AAR5QG21-F1
#
_entry.id   AF-A0AAR5QG21-F1
#
_cell.length_a   1.000
_cell.length_b   1.000
_cell.length_c   1.000
_cell.angle_alpha   90.00
_cell.angle_beta   90.00
_cell.angle_gamma   90.00
#
_symmetry.space_group_name_H-M   'P 1'
#
loop_
_entity.id
_entity.type
_entity.pdbx_description
1 polymer ?
#
loop_
_entity_poly.entity_id
_entity_poly.type
_entity_poly.pdbx_seq_one_letter_code
_entity_poly.pdbx_strand_id
1 'polypeptide(L)'
;MVRQARRLGNATAQLIQSIKGEAERLPTNTDIQRRLLAAAKTLADATARMVEAARQCTEHPHDIRCQDQLRRTAEDLRDVTVVAATTPALRAKLVDRVQACARKAISSATQCITAAQASHQYNPNGATREALIQDTKDMSEQIPPLVDSIKGIGSNPDDTNAQSELMYVAEVFLHPATHFVQTAQTVLPTLTEQSITEQLSLTSQQLNSDLSELRSALSRARPACQGSGLDGPSQLIEDLQEELREFERAVEAHRLR
;
A
#
# COMPACT_ATOMS: atom_id res chain seq x y z
N MET A 1 7.65 -21.74 -19.50
CA MET A 1 6.21 -21.39 -19.66
C MET A 1 5.36 -21.83 -18.47
N VAL A 2 4.96 -23.10 -18.32
CA VAL A 2 4.04 -23.57 -17.23
C VAL A 2 4.40 -23.08 -15.82
N ARG A 3 5.69 -22.95 -15.48
CA ARG A 3 6.14 -22.42 -14.18
C ARG A 3 5.69 -20.97 -13.93
N GLN A 4 5.81 -20.08 -14.92
CA GLN A 4 5.36 -18.68 -14.80
C GLN A 4 3.83 -18.60 -14.82
N ALA A 5 3.16 -19.33 -15.71
CA ALA A 5 1.69 -19.42 -15.71
C ALA A 5 1.11 -19.93 -14.37
N ARG A 6 1.84 -20.78 -13.63
CA ARG A 6 1.48 -21.18 -12.26
C ARG A 6 1.72 -20.09 -11.22
N ARG A 7 2.79 -19.30 -11.32
CA ARG A 7 3.04 -18.17 -10.40
C ARG A 7 1.99 -17.08 -10.57
N LEU A 8 1.80 -16.64 -11.82
CA LEU A 8 0.75 -15.75 -12.27
C LEU A 8 -0.63 -16.24 -11.79
N GLY A 9 -0.95 -17.52 -12.03
CA GLY A 9 -2.16 -18.17 -11.52
C GLY A 9 -2.34 -18.11 -9.99
N ASN A 10 -1.27 -18.34 -9.23
CA ASN A 10 -1.29 -18.25 -7.76
C ASN A 10 -1.52 -16.80 -7.28
N ALA A 11 -0.87 -15.81 -7.89
CA ALA A 11 -1.04 -14.41 -7.56
C ALA A 11 -2.46 -13.91 -7.88
N THR A 12 -3.01 -14.29 -9.04
CA THR A 12 -4.42 -14.03 -9.36
C THR A 12 -5.38 -14.73 -8.42
N ALA A 13 -5.07 -15.95 -7.93
CA ALA A 13 -5.90 -16.65 -6.95
C ALA A 13 -5.96 -15.90 -5.60
N GLN A 14 -4.85 -15.31 -5.14
CA GLN A 14 -4.83 -14.47 -3.94
C GLN A 14 -5.67 -13.19 -4.13
N LEU A 15 -5.65 -12.58 -5.32
CA LEU A 15 -6.51 -11.44 -5.63
C LEU A 15 -8.00 -11.82 -5.67
N ILE A 16 -8.35 -12.95 -6.31
CA ILE A 16 -9.71 -13.51 -6.32
C ILE A 16 -10.21 -13.80 -4.90
N GLN A 17 -9.38 -14.42 -4.05
CA GLN A 17 -9.73 -14.72 -2.67
C GLN A 17 -9.93 -13.43 -1.85
N SER A 18 -9.12 -12.41 -2.09
CA SER A 18 -9.28 -11.08 -1.48
C SER A 18 -10.63 -10.45 -1.87
N ILE A 19 -10.95 -10.40 -3.17
CA ILE A 19 -12.21 -9.83 -3.67
C ILE A 19 -13.44 -10.59 -3.14
N LYS A 20 -13.39 -11.93 -3.07
CA LYS A 20 -14.45 -12.75 -2.49
C LYS A 20 -14.63 -12.51 -0.99
N GLY A 21 -13.54 -12.49 -0.22
CA GLY A 21 -13.56 -12.19 1.21
C GLY A 21 -14.06 -10.78 1.53
N GLU A 22 -13.93 -9.81 0.61
CA GLU A 22 -14.60 -8.51 0.72
C GLU A 22 -16.09 -8.59 0.40
N ALA A 23 -16.49 -9.32 -0.64
CA ALA A 23 -17.89 -9.51 -1.00
C ALA A 23 -18.70 -10.22 0.12
N GLU A 24 -18.10 -11.19 0.81
CA GLU A 24 -18.71 -11.93 1.93
C GLU A 24 -18.94 -11.07 3.18
N ARG A 25 -18.20 -9.96 3.35
CA ARG A 25 -18.38 -9.01 4.46
C ARG A 25 -19.46 -7.97 4.21
N LEU A 26 -19.96 -7.86 2.97
CA LEU A 26 -21.03 -6.94 2.62
C LEU A 26 -22.40 -7.56 2.89
N PRO A 27 -23.44 -6.76 3.21
CA PRO A 27 -24.80 -7.26 3.32
C PRO A 27 -25.23 -7.98 2.04
N THR A 28 -25.89 -9.13 2.23
CA THR A 28 -26.36 -10.00 1.15
C THR A 28 -27.25 -9.25 0.17
N ASN A 29 -27.03 -9.44 -1.14
CA ASN A 29 -27.74 -8.79 -2.25
C ASN A 29 -27.47 -7.30 -2.49
N THR A 30 -26.42 -6.71 -1.91
CA THR A 30 -25.95 -5.38 -2.35
C THR A 30 -25.36 -5.43 -3.77
N ASP A 31 -25.59 -4.39 -4.58
CA ASP A 31 -25.02 -4.31 -5.94
C ASP A 31 -23.49 -4.30 -5.94
N ILE A 32 -22.88 -3.78 -4.87
CA ILE A 32 -21.43 -3.82 -4.64
C ILE A 32 -20.96 -5.27 -4.47
N GLN A 33 -21.62 -6.07 -3.62
CA GLN A 33 -21.31 -7.50 -3.47
C GLN A 33 -21.43 -8.25 -4.80
N ARG A 34 -22.51 -8.00 -5.55
CA ARG A 34 -22.72 -8.61 -6.88
C ARG A 34 -21.62 -8.24 -7.87
N ARG A 35 -21.21 -6.97 -7.90
CA ARG A 35 -20.10 -6.48 -8.76
C ARG A 35 -18.75 -7.07 -8.37
N LEU A 36 -18.44 -7.18 -7.07
CA LEU A 36 -17.20 -7.83 -6.60
C LEU A 36 -17.16 -9.32 -6.96
N LEU A 37 -18.26 -10.06 -6.74
CA LEU A 37 -18.35 -11.47 -7.13
C LEU A 37 -18.26 -11.67 -8.66
N ALA A 38 -18.83 -10.75 -9.45
CA ALA A 38 -18.68 -10.75 -10.89
C ALA A 38 -17.21 -10.51 -11.30
N ALA A 39 -16.53 -9.51 -10.73
CA ALA A 39 -15.12 -9.24 -11.00
C ALA A 39 -14.21 -10.43 -10.62
N ALA A 40 -14.44 -11.04 -9.45
CA ALA A 40 -13.73 -12.24 -9.01
C ALA A 40 -13.96 -13.44 -9.94
N LYS A 41 -15.16 -13.56 -10.54
CA LYS A 41 -15.46 -14.59 -11.53
C LYS A 41 -14.74 -14.31 -12.86
N THR A 42 -14.84 -13.10 -13.42
CA THR A 42 -14.18 -12.74 -14.67
C THR A 42 -12.66 -12.95 -14.57
N LEU A 43 -12.06 -12.59 -13.42
CA LEU A 43 -10.65 -12.80 -13.13
C LEU A 43 -10.28 -14.29 -13.07
N ALA A 44 -11.11 -15.13 -12.45
CA ALA A 44 -10.92 -16.58 -12.45
C ALA A 44 -11.02 -17.18 -13.86
N ASP A 45 -12.02 -16.76 -14.65
CA ASP A 45 -12.26 -17.25 -16.00
C ASP A 45 -11.11 -16.86 -16.95
N ALA A 46 -10.59 -15.63 -16.85
CA ALA A 46 -9.41 -15.19 -17.61
C ALA A 46 -8.13 -15.93 -17.19
N THR A 47 -7.94 -16.16 -15.88
CA THR A 47 -6.80 -16.94 -15.36
C THR A 47 -6.81 -18.36 -15.91
N ALA A 48 -7.99 -19.00 -15.94
CA ALA A 48 -8.15 -20.34 -16.47
C ALA A 48 -7.81 -20.42 -17.97
N ARG A 49 -8.32 -19.48 -18.79
CA ARG A 49 -8.00 -19.40 -20.23
C ARG A 49 -6.51 -19.29 -20.48
N MET A 50 -5.81 -18.43 -19.74
CA MET A 50 -4.37 -18.23 -19.89
C MET A 50 -3.56 -19.46 -19.45
N VAL A 51 -3.92 -20.11 -18.33
CA VAL A 51 -3.26 -21.35 -17.90
C VAL A 51 -3.47 -22.49 -18.89
N GLU A 52 -4.64 -22.57 -19.53
CA GLU A 52 -4.93 -23.55 -20.57
C GLU A 52 -4.13 -23.29 -21.86
N ALA A 53 -4.12 -22.05 -22.36
CA ALA A 53 -3.29 -21.66 -23.51
C ALA A 53 -1.79 -21.90 -23.24
N ALA A 54 -1.34 -21.70 -21.99
CA ALA A 54 0.04 -21.95 -21.59
C ALA A 54 0.40 -23.46 -21.60
N ARG A 55 -0.58 -24.34 -21.34
CA ARG A 55 -0.40 -25.81 -21.48
C ARG A 55 -0.33 -26.22 -22.94
N GLN A 56 -1.27 -25.74 -23.77
CA GLN A 56 -1.30 -26.03 -25.21
C GLN A 56 0.00 -25.58 -25.90
N CYS A 57 0.54 -24.42 -25.53
CA CYS A 57 1.86 -23.97 -25.99
C CYS A 57 3.01 -24.86 -25.54
N THR A 58 2.95 -25.52 -24.38
CA THR A 58 4.02 -26.43 -23.97
C THR A 58 3.99 -27.77 -24.69
N GLU A 59 2.84 -28.17 -25.22
CA GLU A 59 2.70 -29.34 -26.10
C GLU A 59 3.17 -29.02 -27.53
N HIS A 60 2.96 -27.78 -27.99
CA HIS A 60 3.32 -27.33 -29.34
C HIS A 60 4.12 -26.01 -29.33
N PRO A 61 5.39 -25.99 -28.87
CA PRO A 61 6.11 -24.74 -28.59
C PRO A 61 6.46 -23.88 -29.80
N HIS A 62 6.41 -24.45 -31.00
CA HIS A 62 6.69 -23.78 -32.27
C HIS A 62 5.43 -23.49 -33.10
N ASP A 63 4.23 -23.80 -32.60
CA ASP A 63 2.99 -23.39 -33.27
C ASP A 63 2.70 -21.92 -32.96
N ILE A 64 2.85 -21.07 -33.99
CA ILE A 64 2.57 -19.64 -33.97
C ILE A 64 1.14 -19.38 -33.46
N ARG A 65 0.16 -20.24 -33.79
CA ARG A 65 -1.23 -20.07 -33.37
C ARG A 65 -1.41 -20.28 -31.88
N CYS A 66 -0.68 -21.23 -31.28
CA CYS A 66 -0.65 -21.42 -29.84
C CYS A 66 0.00 -20.20 -29.16
N GLN A 67 1.16 -19.76 -29.64
CA GLN A 67 1.86 -18.58 -29.10
C GLN A 67 0.99 -17.31 -29.14
N ASP A 68 0.31 -17.05 -30.26
CA ASP A 68 -0.63 -15.93 -30.41
C ASP A 68 -1.82 -16.03 -29.47
N GLN A 69 -2.43 -17.22 -29.34
CA GLN A 69 -3.56 -17.44 -28.45
C GLN A 69 -3.17 -17.22 -26.99
N LEU A 70 -1.97 -17.65 -26.61
CA LEU A 70 -1.43 -17.44 -25.30
C LEU A 70 -1.19 -15.95 -24.99
N ARG A 71 -0.53 -15.21 -25.89
CA ARG A 71 -0.36 -13.75 -25.75
C ARG A 71 -1.70 -13.05 -25.53
N ARG A 72 -2.70 -13.34 -26.36
CA ARG A 72 -4.05 -12.75 -26.23
C ARG A 72 -4.73 -13.06 -24.88
N THR A 73 -4.57 -14.28 -24.37
CA THR A 73 -5.13 -14.64 -23.05
C THR A 73 -4.34 -14.03 -21.89
N ALA A 74 -3.06 -13.75 -22.07
CA ALA A 74 -2.23 -12.99 -21.14
C ALA A 74 -2.63 -11.50 -21.10
N GLU A 75 -2.86 -10.88 -22.26
CA GLU A 75 -3.37 -9.50 -22.41
C GLU A 75 -4.77 -9.35 -21.78
N ASP A 76 -5.71 -10.26 -22.11
CA ASP A 76 -7.06 -10.34 -21.52
C ASP A 76 -7.01 -10.50 -19.99
N LEU A 77 -6.14 -11.38 -19.48
CA LEU A 77 -5.94 -11.51 -18.03
C LEU A 77 -5.41 -10.22 -17.39
N ARG A 78 -4.46 -9.53 -18.04
CA ARG A 78 -3.92 -8.26 -17.54
C ARG A 78 -5.01 -7.21 -17.41
N ASP A 79 -5.82 -7.02 -18.45
CA ASP A 79 -6.84 -5.97 -18.49
C ASP A 79 -8.00 -6.29 -17.51
N VAL A 80 -8.42 -7.55 -17.41
CA VAL A 80 -9.37 -8.01 -16.37
C VAL A 80 -8.80 -7.83 -14.96
N THR A 81 -7.51 -8.07 -14.75
CA THR A 81 -6.82 -7.86 -13.45
C THR A 81 -6.84 -6.39 -13.05
N VAL A 82 -6.55 -5.47 -13.99
CA VAL A 82 -6.63 -4.02 -13.74
C VAL A 82 -8.04 -3.64 -13.30
N VAL A 83 -9.07 -4.04 -14.06
CA VAL A 83 -10.48 -3.73 -13.74
C VAL A 83 -10.91 -4.31 -12.39
N ALA A 84 -10.49 -5.53 -12.05
CA ALA A 84 -10.80 -6.19 -10.79
C ALA A 84 -10.06 -5.57 -9.58
N ALA A 85 -8.83 -5.07 -9.78
CA ALA A 85 -8.01 -4.45 -8.74
C ALA A 85 -8.40 -2.99 -8.44
N THR A 86 -9.02 -2.26 -9.37
CA THR A 86 -9.36 -0.82 -9.21
C THR A 86 -10.80 -0.55 -8.76
N THR A 87 -11.53 -1.56 -8.27
CA THR A 87 -12.95 -1.40 -7.88
C THR A 87 -13.13 -0.33 -6.79
N PRO A 88 -14.17 0.54 -6.87
CA PRO A 88 -14.40 1.60 -5.88
C PRO A 88 -14.51 1.10 -4.44
N ALA A 89 -15.10 -0.07 -4.21
CA ALA A 89 -15.24 -0.65 -2.87
C ALA A 89 -13.91 -1.10 -2.25
N LEU A 90 -12.98 -1.62 -3.07
CA LEU A 90 -11.63 -1.94 -2.61
C LEU A 90 -10.84 -0.66 -2.33
N ARG A 91 -10.96 0.34 -3.20
CA ARG A 91 -10.37 1.68 -3.02
C ARG A 91 -10.82 2.33 -1.71
N ALA A 92 -12.13 2.38 -1.46
CA ALA A 92 -12.69 2.95 -0.23
C ALA A 92 -12.10 2.29 1.02
N LYS A 93 -12.03 0.95 1.08
CA LYS A 93 -11.42 0.26 2.24
C LYS A 93 -9.92 0.51 2.41
N LEU A 94 -9.19 0.71 1.32
CA LEU A 94 -7.77 1.04 1.37
C LEU A 94 -7.58 2.48 1.90
N VAL A 95 -8.43 3.42 1.48
CA VAL A 95 -8.51 4.79 2.01
C VAL A 95 -8.88 4.79 3.50
N ASP A 96 -9.92 4.06 3.91
CA ASP A 96 -10.33 3.90 5.32
C ASP A 96 -9.16 3.39 6.18
N ARG A 97 -8.39 2.42 5.67
CA ARG A 97 -7.23 1.87 6.37
C ARG A 97 -6.11 2.92 6.52
N VAL A 98 -5.83 3.72 5.49
CA VAL A 98 -4.88 4.84 5.60
C VAL A 98 -5.38 5.88 6.60
N GLN A 99 -6.66 6.29 6.56
CA GLN A 99 -7.22 7.20 7.56
C GLN A 99 -7.06 6.66 8.98
N ALA A 100 -7.34 5.37 9.21
CA ALA A 100 -7.19 4.75 10.53
C ALA A 100 -5.74 4.77 11.02
N CYS A 101 -4.77 4.39 10.16
CA CYS A 101 -3.34 4.44 10.50
C CYS A 101 -2.84 5.88 10.69
N ALA A 102 -3.30 6.84 9.87
CA ALA A 102 -2.91 8.23 9.97
C ALA A 102 -3.44 8.88 11.27
N ARG A 103 -4.69 8.57 11.68
CA ARG A 103 -5.23 9.01 12.99
C ARG A 103 -4.42 8.46 14.16
N LYS A 104 -3.98 7.19 14.11
CA LYS A 104 -3.06 6.62 15.12
C LYS A 104 -1.74 7.39 15.14
N ALA A 105 -1.09 7.54 13.99
CA ALA A 105 0.21 8.21 13.86
C ALA A 105 0.17 9.68 14.32
N ILE A 106 -0.92 10.42 14.07
CA ILE A 106 -1.15 11.76 14.63
C ILE A 106 -1.24 11.72 16.16
N SER A 107 -1.95 10.73 16.73
CA SER A 107 -2.10 10.59 18.18
C SER A 107 -0.76 10.28 18.87
N SER A 108 0.00 9.30 18.36
CA SER A 108 1.31 8.96 18.90
C SER A 108 2.36 10.05 18.62
N ALA A 109 2.27 10.78 17.51
CA ALA A 109 3.08 11.96 17.26
C ALA A 109 2.83 13.06 18.30
N THR A 110 1.57 13.36 18.60
CA THR A 110 1.19 14.37 19.61
C THR A 110 1.70 13.99 21.01
N GLN A 111 1.60 12.71 21.38
CA GLN A 111 2.15 12.19 22.64
C GLN A 111 3.68 12.27 22.67
N CYS A 112 4.36 11.91 21.59
CA CYS A 112 5.82 11.95 21.49
C CYS A 112 6.36 13.38 21.47
N ILE A 113 5.69 14.33 20.81
CA ILE A 113 5.95 15.78 20.90
C ILE A 113 5.87 16.25 22.35
N THR A 114 4.84 15.82 23.09
CA THR A 114 4.66 16.21 24.49
C THR A 114 5.78 15.66 25.38
N ALA A 115 6.19 14.41 25.17
CA ALA A 115 7.32 13.80 25.87
C ALA A 115 8.67 14.47 25.51
N ALA A 116 8.88 14.80 24.23
CA ALA A 116 10.07 15.51 23.77
C ALA A 116 10.18 16.89 24.43
N GLN A 117 9.09 17.67 24.45
CA GLN A 117 9.03 18.97 25.11
C GLN A 117 9.34 18.89 26.61
N ALA A 118 8.80 17.87 27.31
CA ALA A 118 9.11 17.63 28.71
C ALA A 118 10.58 17.24 28.95
N SER A 119 11.24 16.62 27.97
CA SER A 119 12.65 16.23 28.03
C SER A 119 13.66 17.38 27.92
N HIS A 120 13.27 18.52 27.34
CA HIS A 120 14.20 19.62 27.05
C HIS A 120 14.94 20.12 28.30
N GLN A 121 14.26 20.24 29.45
CA GLN A 121 14.87 20.71 30.70
C GLN A 121 15.79 19.67 31.38
N TYR A 122 15.69 18.40 30.98
CA TYR A 122 16.50 17.29 31.49
C TYR A 122 17.58 16.84 30.50
N ASN A 123 17.76 17.57 29.40
CA ASN A 123 18.87 17.36 28.46
C ASN A 123 19.98 18.41 28.69
N PRO A 124 21.08 18.09 29.39
CA PRO A 124 22.23 18.98 29.54
C PRO A 124 23.01 19.21 28.23
N ASN A 125 22.94 18.30 27.25
CA ASN A 125 23.61 18.44 25.97
C ASN A 125 22.84 19.41 25.06
N GLY A 126 23.35 20.63 24.96
CA GLY A 126 22.73 21.70 24.17
C GLY A 126 22.54 21.36 22.69
N ALA A 127 23.41 20.56 22.08
CA ALA A 127 23.31 20.21 20.66
C ALA A 127 22.16 19.23 20.39
N THR A 128 22.06 18.15 21.17
CA THR A 128 20.95 17.19 21.04
C THR A 128 19.62 17.80 21.49
N ARG A 129 19.64 18.72 22.46
CA ARG A 129 18.46 19.46 22.89
C ARG A 129 17.94 20.38 21.79
N GLU A 130 18.80 21.15 21.12
CA GLU A 130 18.36 22.06 20.05
C GLU A 130 17.87 21.28 18.82
N ALA A 131 18.51 20.16 18.47
CA ALA A 131 18.03 19.27 17.42
C ALA A 131 16.60 18.76 17.71
N LEU A 132 16.35 18.27 18.93
CA LEU A 132 15.02 17.82 19.33
C LEU A 132 13.99 18.95 19.36
N ILE A 133 14.38 20.15 19.81
CA ILE A 133 13.54 21.35 19.78
C ILE A 133 13.12 21.67 18.35
N GLN A 134 14.04 21.59 17.37
CA GLN A 134 13.73 21.89 15.98
C GLN A 134 12.83 20.81 15.36
N ASP A 135 13.18 19.53 15.47
CA ASP A 135 12.35 18.45 14.95
C ASP A 135 10.94 18.41 15.57
N THR A 136 10.81 18.83 16.84
CA THR A 136 9.50 18.97 17.51
C THR A 136 8.64 20.05 16.84
N LYS A 137 9.23 21.19 16.41
CA LYS A 137 8.50 22.24 15.68
C LYS A 137 8.08 21.72 14.31
N ASP A 138 9.04 21.22 13.54
CA ASP A 138 8.85 20.71 12.18
C ASP A 138 7.74 19.64 12.17
N MET A 139 7.76 18.72 13.14
CA MET A 139 6.75 17.69 13.30
C MET A 139 5.36 18.24 13.68
N SER A 140 5.30 19.28 14.53
CA SER A 140 4.04 19.92 14.90
C SER A 140 3.34 20.62 13.73
N GLU A 141 4.12 21.14 12.76
CA GLU A 141 3.60 21.80 11.55
C GLU A 141 2.98 20.80 10.55
N GLN A 142 3.38 19.53 10.58
CA GLN A 142 2.84 18.49 9.68
C GLN A 142 1.52 17.87 10.16
N ILE A 143 1.14 18.05 11.43
CA ILE A 143 -0.09 17.46 11.98
C ILE A 143 -1.36 18.10 11.37
N PRO A 144 -1.52 19.44 11.29
CA PRO A 144 -2.74 20.05 10.77
C PRO A 144 -3.10 19.66 9.33
N PRO A 145 -2.17 19.68 8.34
CA PRO A 145 -2.48 19.26 6.96
C PRO A 145 -3.03 17.84 6.88
N LEU A 146 -2.43 16.89 7.62
CA LEU A 146 -2.88 15.50 7.64
C LEU A 146 -4.25 15.36 8.32
N VAL A 147 -4.49 16.10 9.41
CA VAL A 147 -5.80 16.15 10.07
C VAL A 147 -6.89 16.69 9.13
N ASP A 148 -6.60 17.74 8.37
CA ASP A 148 -7.59 18.37 7.49
C ASP A 148 -7.86 17.55 6.23
N SER A 149 -6.85 16.91 5.64
CA SER A 149 -7.05 15.94 4.56
C SER A 149 -7.92 14.75 5.01
N ILE A 150 -7.70 14.23 6.24
CA ILE A 150 -8.53 13.18 6.83
C ILE A 150 -9.98 13.65 7.04
N LYS A 151 -10.23 14.92 7.39
CA LYS A 151 -11.59 15.48 7.49
C LYS A 151 -12.24 15.59 6.11
N GLY A 152 -11.51 16.05 5.09
CA GLY A 152 -12.00 16.19 3.72
C GLY A 152 -12.59 14.89 3.16
N ILE A 153 -11.88 13.77 3.33
CA ILE A 153 -12.38 12.42 3.00
C ILE A 153 -13.66 12.08 3.78
N GLY A 154 -13.72 12.43 5.07
CA GLY A 154 -14.91 12.20 5.88
C GLY A 154 -16.14 12.97 5.39
N SER A 155 -15.95 14.11 4.70
CA SER A 155 -17.03 14.88 4.07
C SER A 155 -17.40 14.39 2.68
N ASN A 156 -16.47 13.83 1.89
CA ASN A 156 -16.74 13.28 0.57
C ASN A 156 -15.91 12.01 0.29
N PRO A 157 -16.34 10.83 0.77
CA PRO A 157 -15.54 9.60 0.71
C PRO A 157 -15.26 9.10 -0.72
N ASP A 158 -16.10 9.46 -1.69
CA ASP A 158 -15.98 9.03 -3.09
C ASP A 158 -15.11 9.97 -3.95
N ASP A 159 -14.66 11.11 -3.42
CA ASP A 159 -13.83 12.06 -4.16
C ASP A 159 -12.41 11.53 -4.36
N THR A 160 -12.09 11.16 -5.61
CA THR A 160 -10.78 10.61 -5.98
C THR A 160 -9.65 11.65 -5.86
N ASN A 161 -9.95 12.95 -5.92
CA ASN A 161 -8.95 14.00 -5.69
C ASN A 161 -8.59 14.08 -4.21
N ALA A 162 -9.59 14.13 -3.32
CA ALA A 162 -9.38 14.08 -1.87
C ALA A 162 -8.65 12.78 -1.46
N GLN A 163 -9.02 11.64 -2.04
CA GLN A 163 -8.32 10.35 -1.82
C GLN A 163 -6.84 10.42 -2.20
N SER A 164 -6.53 11.03 -3.35
CA SER A 164 -5.15 11.24 -3.81
C SER A 164 -4.37 12.21 -2.91
N GLU A 165 -5.02 13.29 -2.47
CA GLU A 165 -4.47 14.25 -1.52
C GLU A 165 -4.12 13.58 -0.18
N LEU A 166 -4.99 12.72 0.36
CA LEU A 166 -4.68 11.96 1.58
C LEU A 166 -3.45 11.08 1.41
N MET A 167 -3.31 10.39 0.27
CA MET A 167 -2.11 9.57 0.01
C MET A 167 -0.84 10.44 -0.03
N TYR A 168 -0.92 11.63 -0.63
CA TYR A 168 0.20 12.57 -0.73
C TYR A 168 0.58 13.16 0.63
N VAL A 169 -0.37 13.76 1.36
CA VAL A 169 -0.11 14.42 2.65
C VAL A 169 0.35 13.42 3.69
N ALA A 170 -0.22 12.21 3.72
CA ALA A 170 0.23 11.15 4.61
C ALA A 170 1.65 10.65 4.29
N GLU A 171 2.09 10.69 3.03
CA GLU A 171 3.50 10.42 2.68
C GLU A 171 4.42 11.54 3.15
N VAL A 172 4.06 12.80 2.86
CA VAL A 172 4.85 13.98 3.26
C VAL A 172 5.07 13.99 4.78
N PHE A 173 4.06 13.59 5.55
CA PHE A 173 4.15 13.41 7.01
C PHE A 173 5.17 12.33 7.45
N LEU A 174 5.35 11.23 6.70
CA LEU A 174 6.22 10.12 7.12
C LEU A 174 7.69 10.52 7.29
N HIS A 175 8.19 11.43 6.44
CA HIS A 175 9.61 11.82 6.44
C HIS A 175 10.03 12.54 7.74
N PRO A 176 9.48 13.73 8.08
CA PRO A 176 9.80 14.42 9.33
C PRO A 176 9.41 13.61 10.56
N ALA A 177 8.31 12.85 10.53
CA ALA A 177 7.93 11.98 11.64
C ALA A 177 8.98 10.90 11.94
N THR A 178 9.64 10.37 10.90
CA THR A 178 10.70 9.37 11.07
C THR A 178 12.01 10.01 11.52
N HIS A 179 12.33 11.21 11.02
CA HIS A 179 13.48 11.97 11.51
C HIS A 179 13.33 12.31 13.00
N PHE A 180 12.16 12.82 13.40
CA PHE A 180 11.82 13.11 14.79
C PHE A 180 11.94 11.87 15.71
N VAL A 181 11.48 10.69 15.26
CA VAL A 181 11.69 9.42 15.99
C VAL A 181 13.18 9.11 16.17
N GLN A 182 14.00 9.28 15.12
CA GLN A 182 15.44 9.04 15.19
C GLN A 182 16.10 10.02 16.18
N THR A 183 15.83 11.32 16.07
CA THR A 183 16.36 12.33 16.98
C THR A 183 15.95 12.06 18.43
N ALA A 184 14.67 11.77 18.68
CA ALA A 184 14.17 11.38 20.01
C ALA A 184 14.96 10.19 20.59
N GLN A 185 15.25 9.16 19.79
CA GLN A 185 16.06 8.01 20.20
C GLN A 185 17.53 8.37 20.47
N THR A 186 18.15 9.24 19.66
CA THR A 186 19.53 9.71 19.90
C THR A 186 19.67 10.58 21.15
N VAL A 187 18.58 11.22 21.59
CA VAL A 187 18.53 12.06 22.78
C VAL A 187 18.49 11.23 24.07
N LEU A 188 17.86 10.05 24.06
CA LEU A 188 17.72 9.19 25.25
C LEU A 188 19.00 9.04 26.11
N PRO A 189 20.19 8.69 25.58
CA PRO A 189 21.41 8.55 26.39
C PRO A 189 21.97 9.87 26.95
N THR A 190 21.41 11.03 26.55
CA THR A 190 21.83 12.35 27.05
C THR A 190 20.94 12.87 28.17
N LEU A 191 19.78 12.26 28.42
CA LEU A 191 18.82 12.69 29.43
C LEU A 191 19.27 12.28 30.85
N THR A 192 19.02 13.15 31.83
CA THR A 192 19.42 12.93 33.24
C THR A 192 18.29 12.44 34.15
N GLU A 193 17.05 12.46 33.69
CA GLU A 193 15.87 12.07 34.47
C GLU A 193 15.25 10.80 33.84
N GLN A 194 15.02 9.79 34.68
CA GLN A 194 14.69 8.45 34.22
C GLN A 194 13.25 8.32 33.70
N SER A 195 12.25 8.89 34.39
CA SER A 195 10.83 8.72 34.02
C SER A 195 10.51 9.38 32.67
N ILE A 196 11.14 10.51 32.36
CA ILE A 196 11.08 11.23 31.10
C ILE A 196 11.84 10.48 30.00
N THR A 197 12.97 9.86 30.32
CA THR A 197 13.71 8.99 29.39
C THR A 197 12.85 7.79 28.98
N GLU A 198 12.20 7.14 29.96
CA GLU A 198 11.27 6.04 29.73
C GLU A 198 10.05 6.51 28.91
N GLN A 199 9.45 7.66 29.24
CA GLN A 199 8.31 8.22 28.52
C GLN A 199 8.64 8.58 27.05
N LEU A 200 9.80 9.21 26.79
CA LEU A 200 10.25 9.53 25.43
C LEU A 200 10.59 8.26 24.64
N SER A 201 11.19 7.26 25.28
CA SER A 201 11.46 5.95 24.67
C SER A 201 10.18 5.23 24.27
N LEU A 202 9.19 5.15 25.18
CA LEU A 202 7.90 4.49 24.92
C LEU A 202 7.11 5.20 23.80
N THR A 203 7.01 6.53 23.86
CA THR A 203 6.24 7.30 22.87
C THR A 203 6.90 7.30 21.49
N SER A 204 8.23 7.37 21.40
CA SER A 204 8.96 7.26 20.11
C SER A 204 8.89 5.86 19.50
N GLN A 205 8.92 4.79 20.32
CA GLN A 205 8.70 3.41 19.84
C GLN A 205 7.27 3.18 19.33
N GLN A 206 6.26 3.72 20.03
CA GLN A 206 4.86 3.66 19.59
C GLN A 206 4.68 4.41 18.27
N LEU A 207 5.19 5.65 18.16
CA LEU A 207 5.15 6.42 16.93
C LEU A 207 5.84 5.69 15.78
N ASN A 208 7.03 5.10 15.98
CA ASN A 208 7.71 4.32 14.95
C ASN A 208 6.86 3.13 14.44
N SER A 209 6.15 2.47 15.35
CA SER A 209 5.25 1.35 15.03
C SER A 209 4.05 1.81 14.20
N ASP A 210 3.41 2.93 14.59
CA ASP A 210 2.29 3.51 13.84
C ASP A 210 2.72 4.04 12.45
N LEU A 211 3.92 4.60 12.33
CA LEU A 211 4.51 5.03 11.05
C LEU A 211 4.80 3.83 10.13
N SER A 212 5.16 2.68 10.69
CA SER A 212 5.31 1.42 9.93
C SER A 212 3.95 0.89 9.44
N GLU A 213 2.92 0.90 10.29
CA GLU A 213 1.54 0.60 9.87
C GLU A 213 1.05 1.56 8.77
N LEU A 214 1.34 2.86 8.88
CA LEU A 214 0.95 3.88 7.91
C LEU A 214 1.66 3.70 6.56
N ARG A 215 2.97 3.42 6.54
CA ARG A 215 3.71 3.04 5.33
C ARG A 215 3.09 1.83 4.63
N SER A 216 2.81 0.78 5.40
CA SER A 216 2.18 -0.45 4.88
C SER A 216 0.76 -0.20 4.33
N ALA A 217 0.00 0.69 4.96
CA ALA A 217 -1.30 1.11 4.44
C ALA A 217 -1.16 1.93 3.15
N LEU A 218 -0.24 2.89 3.09
CA LEU A 218 -0.01 3.77 1.94
C LEU A 218 0.47 2.99 0.71
N SER A 219 1.43 2.07 0.86
CA SER A 219 1.90 1.23 -0.25
C SER A 219 0.79 0.37 -0.85
N ARG A 220 -0.24 0.05 -0.06
CA ARG A 220 -1.43 -0.69 -0.49
C ARG A 220 -2.59 0.18 -0.96
N ALA A 221 -2.61 1.48 -0.65
CA ALA A 221 -3.73 2.39 -0.93
C ALA A 221 -3.46 3.39 -2.07
N ARG A 222 -2.26 3.98 -2.13
CA ARG A 222 -1.70 4.66 -3.32
C ARG A 222 -2.15 3.96 -4.61
N PRO A 223 -2.00 2.61 -4.70
CA PRO A 223 -2.57 1.79 -5.75
C PRO A 223 -3.89 2.24 -6.36
N ALA A 224 -4.94 2.20 -5.56
CA ALA A 224 -6.29 2.35 -6.06
C ALA A 224 -6.70 3.82 -6.18
N CYS A 225 -5.96 4.74 -5.53
CA CYS A 225 -6.32 6.15 -5.42
C CYS A 225 -5.69 7.00 -6.53
N GLN A 226 -4.45 6.71 -6.94
CA GLN A 226 -3.70 7.48 -7.95
C GLN A 226 -4.15 7.16 -9.39
N GLY A 227 -5.45 7.24 -9.68
CA GLY A 227 -5.96 7.02 -11.04
C GLY A 227 -5.33 8.00 -12.04
N SER A 228 -4.46 7.48 -12.92
CA SER A 228 -3.58 8.20 -13.88
C SER A 228 -2.13 8.45 -13.42
N GLY A 229 -1.68 7.89 -12.30
CA GLY A 229 -0.27 7.79 -11.90
C GLY A 229 0.08 6.33 -11.59
N LEU A 230 1.07 5.78 -12.29
CA LEU A 230 1.65 4.48 -11.95
C LEU A 230 2.38 4.59 -10.60
N ASP A 231 2.48 3.45 -9.91
CA ASP A 231 3.40 3.10 -8.81
C ASP A 231 2.69 2.70 -7.51
N GLY A 232 1.67 1.88 -7.69
CA GLY A 232 0.88 1.35 -6.60
C GLY A 232 0.28 -0.01 -6.92
N PRO A 233 -0.77 -0.13 -7.79
CA PRO A 233 -1.21 -1.46 -8.18
C PRO A 233 -0.03 -2.12 -8.86
N SER A 234 0.77 -1.31 -9.56
CA SER A 234 2.12 -1.52 -10.04
C SER A 234 3.02 -2.40 -9.18
N GLN A 235 3.07 -2.40 -7.84
CA GLN A 235 3.95 -3.44 -7.25
C GLN A 235 3.42 -4.85 -7.58
N LEU A 236 2.11 -5.10 -7.43
CA LEU A 236 1.55 -6.42 -7.79
C LEU A 236 1.31 -6.55 -9.31
N ILE A 237 0.92 -5.48 -10.00
CA ILE A 237 0.55 -5.44 -11.42
C ILE A 237 1.79 -5.29 -12.30
N GLU A 238 2.89 -4.68 -11.86
CA GLU A 238 4.22 -4.81 -12.47
C GLU A 238 4.86 -6.13 -12.11
N ASP A 239 4.74 -6.68 -10.89
CA ASP A 239 5.17 -8.08 -10.67
C ASP A 239 4.44 -9.02 -11.64
N LEU A 240 3.12 -8.87 -11.80
CA LEU A 240 2.31 -9.62 -12.76
C LEU A 240 2.62 -9.25 -14.23
N GLN A 241 2.84 -7.97 -14.57
CA GLN A 241 3.17 -7.52 -15.93
C GLN A 241 4.63 -7.83 -16.30
N GLU A 242 5.53 -7.94 -15.35
CA GLU A 242 6.93 -8.31 -15.53
C GLU A 242 7.04 -9.83 -15.61
N GLU A 243 6.31 -10.60 -14.79
CA GLU A 243 6.14 -12.03 -15.04
C GLU A 243 5.47 -12.29 -16.41
N LEU A 244 4.51 -11.46 -16.84
CA LEU A 244 3.93 -11.49 -18.20
C LEU A 244 4.94 -11.10 -19.29
N ARG A 245 5.68 -10.00 -19.14
CA ARG A 245 6.70 -9.54 -20.11
C ARG A 245 7.87 -10.52 -20.19
N GLU A 246 8.31 -11.10 -19.08
CA GLU A 246 9.29 -12.19 -19.04
C GLU A 246 8.76 -13.43 -19.75
N PHE A 247 7.48 -13.74 -19.57
CA PHE A 247 6.83 -14.87 -20.22
C PHE A 247 6.65 -14.65 -21.73
N GLU A 248 6.28 -13.46 -22.18
CA GLU A 248 6.26 -13.04 -23.59
C GLU A 248 7.66 -13.10 -24.19
N ARG A 249 8.68 -12.52 -23.55
CA ARG A 249 10.09 -12.62 -23.97
C ARG A 249 10.57 -14.07 -24.02
N ALA A 250 10.13 -14.94 -23.11
CA ALA A 250 10.47 -16.35 -23.12
C ALA A 250 9.80 -17.13 -24.27
N VAL A 251 8.62 -16.69 -24.73
CA VAL A 251 7.96 -17.17 -25.96
C VAL A 251 8.73 -16.67 -27.19
N GLU A 252 8.97 -15.37 -27.30
CA GLU A 252 9.66 -14.75 -28.45
C GLU A 252 11.09 -15.26 -28.63
N ALA A 253 11.86 -15.38 -27.54
CA ALA A 253 13.28 -15.74 -27.60
C ALA A 253 13.54 -17.21 -28.02
N HIS A 254 12.50 -18.06 -28.10
CA HIS A 254 12.60 -19.50 -28.38
C HIS A 254 13.53 -20.27 -27.40
N ARG A 255 13.98 -19.64 -26.30
CA ARG A 255 14.93 -20.19 -25.32
C ARG A 255 14.20 -21.08 -24.32
N LEU A 256 13.83 -22.25 -24.80
CA LEU A 256 13.10 -23.28 -24.08
C LEU A 256 14.04 -24.35 -23.52
N ARG A 257 14.36 -24.24 -22.22
CA ARG A 257 14.74 -25.35 -21.34
C ARG A 257 14.13 -25.11 -19.96
#